data_AF-A0A0Q5K1Y0-F1
#
_entry.id   AF-A0A0Q5K1Y0-F1
#
_cell.length_a   1.000
_cell.length_b   1.000
_cell.length_c   1.000
_cell.angle_alpha   90.00
_cell.angle_beta   90.00
_cell.angle_gamma   90.00
#
_symmetry.space_group_name_H-M   'P 1'
#
loop_
_entity.id
_entity.type
_entity.pdbx_description
1 polymer ?
#
loop_
_entity_poly.entity_id
_entity_poly.type
_entity_poly.pdbx_seq_one_letter_code
_entity_poly.pdbx_strand_id
1 'polypeptide(L)'
;MPPGVTLEQVVRHLHTEYGWEELARRIPVRCFQRDPSVTSSLKFLRKTPWAREQVETEYVRLARREDANPVIDALKRGQVPDLTGVTQTRLHAALAWMLRHVPQNAVNLSTYFLPTLAAVQDVNFWPAEETMPLLGRAIEQSHPGEGDYEAGVVADLLRRGADANDGRYWPPLLHAVDVEGRAYQGRTRAPRTDLLDLLLAHGADPAVTDAEGHTALSIAQAYDLRAAVNKLTPSPST
;
A
#
# COMPACT_ATOMS: atom_id res chain seq x y z
N MET A 1 -0.95 -6.65 26.33
CA MET A 1 -1.32 -7.25 25.02
C MET A 1 -2.72 -7.87 25.14
N PRO A 2 -3.59 -7.79 24.11
CA PRO A 2 -4.89 -8.45 24.13
C PRO A 2 -4.75 -9.98 24.31
N PRO A 3 -5.68 -10.66 25.02
CA PRO A 3 -5.65 -12.11 25.17
C PRO A 3 -5.63 -12.82 23.81
N GLY A 4 -4.81 -13.86 23.67
CA GLY A 4 -4.75 -14.70 22.46
C GLY A 4 -3.90 -14.16 21.30
N VAL A 5 -3.38 -12.93 21.39
CA VAL A 5 -2.45 -12.39 20.38
C VAL A 5 -1.04 -12.93 20.66
N THR A 6 -0.35 -13.41 19.64
CA THR A 6 1.04 -13.88 19.75
C THR A 6 2.04 -12.77 19.41
N LEU A 7 3.27 -12.87 19.91
CA LEU A 7 4.34 -11.93 19.55
C LEU A 7 4.63 -11.90 18.04
N GLU A 8 4.43 -13.03 17.35
CA GLU A 8 4.54 -13.07 15.89
C GLU A 8 3.46 -12.24 15.23
N GLN A 9 2.19 -12.38 15.64
CA GLN A 9 1.10 -11.54 15.14
C GLN A 9 1.36 -10.07 15.42
N VAL A 10 1.89 -9.71 16.60
CA VAL A 10 2.27 -8.34 16.94
C VAL A 10 3.29 -7.78 15.94
N VAL A 11 4.41 -8.48 15.73
CA VAL A 11 5.46 -8.03 14.81
C VAL A 11 4.93 -7.98 13.37
N ARG A 12 4.11 -8.96 12.99
CA ARG A 12 3.47 -9.00 11.67
C ARG A 12 2.59 -7.77 11.44
N HIS A 13 1.68 -7.50 12.36
CA HIS A 13 0.77 -6.37 12.27
C HIS A 13 1.51 -5.02 12.23
N LEU A 14 2.51 -4.84 13.10
CA LEU A 14 3.28 -3.60 13.17
C LEU A 14 4.07 -3.33 11.87
N HIS A 15 4.77 -4.33 11.33
CA HIS A 15 5.52 -4.09 10.09
C HIS A 15 4.59 -3.98 8.87
N THR A 16 3.41 -4.60 8.87
CA THR A 16 2.40 -4.38 7.82
C THR A 16 1.92 -2.93 7.82
N GLU A 17 1.64 -2.35 8.98
CA GLU A 17 1.15 -0.98 9.10
C GLU A 17 2.22 0.08 8.86
N TYR A 18 3.41 -0.11 9.42
CA TYR A 18 4.47 0.90 9.41
C TYR A 18 5.55 0.66 8.35
N GLY A 19 5.78 -0.60 7.95
CA GLY A 19 7.04 -0.99 7.31
C GLY A 19 8.19 -1.03 8.31
N TRP A 20 9.32 -1.64 7.90
CA TRP A 20 10.47 -1.81 8.79
C TRP A 20 11.17 -0.50 9.14
N GLU A 21 11.25 0.43 8.20
CA GLU A 21 11.95 1.71 8.39
C GLU A 21 11.27 2.56 9.47
N GLU A 22 9.96 2.78 9.35
CA GLU A 22 9.17 3.51 10.35
C GLU A 22 9.19 2.78 11.70
N LEU A 23 9.07 1.44 11.70
CA LEU A 23 9.12 0.65 12.93
C LEU A 23 10.50 0.78 13.63
N ALA A 24 11.59 0.86 12.87
CA ALA A 24 12.93 1.11 13.39
C ALA A 24 13.12 2.54 13.92
N ARG A 25 12.41 3.53 13.36
CA ARG A 25 12.37 4.91 13.89
C ARG A 25 11.59 4.99 15.20
N ARG A 26 10.48 4.26 15.32
CA ARG A 26 9.66 4.17 16.54
C ARG A 26 10.35 3.40 17.65
N ILE A 27 11.00 2.27 17.30
CA ILE A 27 11.64 1.36 18.24
C ILE A 27 13.07 1.10 17.72
N PRO A 28 14.06 1.90 18.15
CA PRO A 28 15.42 1.88 17.59
C PRO A 28 16.22 0.68 18.09
N VAL A 29 15.84 -0.52 17.66
CA VAL A 29 16.52 -1.78 17.93
C VAL A 29 17.19 -2.33 16.67
N ARG A 30 18.35 -2.96 16.86
CA ARG A 30 19.18 -3.48 15.76
C ARG A 30 18.43 -4.44 14.84
N CYS A 31 17.49 -5.25 15.36
CA CYS A 31 16.75 -6.21 14.55
C CYS A 31 15.77 -5.57 13.57
N PHE A 32 15.36 -4.31 13.79
CA PHE A 32 14.55 -3.56 12.83
C PHE A 32 15.41 -2.69 11.89
N GLN A 33 16.63 -2.35 12.29
CA GLN A 33 17.54 -1.48 11.52
C GLN A 33 18.44 -2.25 10.54
N ARG A 34 18.76 -3.51 10.81
CA ARG A 34 19.72 -4.29 10.02
C ARG A 34 19.14 -5.62 9.59
N ASP A 35 18.91 -5.76 8.29
CA ASP A 35 18.33 -6.94 7.65
C ASP A 35 17.05 -7.43 8.38
N PRO A 36 16.03 -6.57 8.46
CA PRO A 36 14.87 -6.84 9.29
C PRO A 36 14.00 -7.94 8.69
N SER A 37 13.58 -8.87 9.54
CA SER A 37 12.60 -9.89 9.20
C SER A 37 11.77 -10.26 10.43
N VAL A 38 10.59 -10.84 10.22
CA VAL A 38 9.76 -11.37 11.32
C VAL A 38 10.56 -12.39 12.14
N THR A 39 11.30 -13.28 11.47
CA THR A 39 12.10 -14.34 12.10
C THR A 39 13.26 -13.77 12.94
N SER A 40 14.03 -12.82 12.41
CA SER A 40 15.15 -12.21 13.14
C SER A 40 14.64 -11.40 14.34
N SER A 41 13.52 -10.68 14.16
CA SER A 41 12.83 -9.93 15.21
C SER A 41 12.37 -10.84 16.34
N LEU A 42 11.70 -11.96 16.04
CA LEU A 42 11.25 -12.91 17.06
C LEU A 42 12.40 -13.52 17.86
N LYS A 43 13.50 -13.90 17.19
CA LYS A 43 14.70 -14.39 17.87
C LYS A 43 15.26 -13.36 18.84
N PHE A 44 15.30 -12.09 18.45
CA PHE A 44 15.79 -10.98 19.26
C PHE A 44 14.86 -10.65 20.45
N LEU A 45 13.57 -10.45 20.19
CA LEU A 45 12.56 -10.08 21.20
C LEU A 45 12.31 -11.18 22.22
N ARG A 46 12.62 -12.44 21.89
CA ARG A 46 12.61 -13.55 22.86
C ARG A 46 13.68 -13.41 23.94
N LYS A 47 14.82 -12.82 23.61
CA LYS A 47 15.99 -12.65 24.50
C LYS A 47 16.11 -11.25 25.11
N THR A 48 15.26 -10.31 24.68
CA THR A 48 15.37 -8.89 25.04
C THR A 48 14.02 -8.38 25.59
N PRO A 49 13.74 -8.58 26.90
CA PRO A 49 12.42 -8.30 27.48
C PRO A 49 11.96 -6.85 27.31
N TRP A 50 12.83 -5.87 27.57
CA TRP A 50 12.49 -4.45 27.45
C TRP A 50 12.07 -4.08 26.00
N ALA A 51 12.73 -4.66 24.99
CA ALA A 51 12.42 -4.38 23.60
C ALA A 51 11.07 -5.00 23.21
N ARG A 52 10.77 -6.19 23.75
CA ARG A 52 9.45 -6.82 23.59
C ARG A 52 8.35 -5.94 24.20
N GLU A 53 8.56 -5.42 25.40
CA GLU A 53 7.59 -4.54 26.06
C GLU A 53 7.32 -3.27 25.23
N GLN A 54 8.34 -2.67 24.62
CA GLN A 54 8.15 -1.53 23.72
C GLN A 54 7.35 -1.90 22.47
N VAL A 55 7.65 -3.05 21.86
CA VAL A 55 6.91 -3.57 20.70
C VAL A 55 5.45 -3.85 21.05
N GLU A 56 5.17 -4.48 22.19
CA GLU A 56 3.80 -4.74 22.64
C GLU A 56 3.05 -3.45 22.98
N THR A 57 3.73 -2.46 23.56
CA THR A 57 3.16 -1.14 23.84
C THR A 57 2.77 -0.42 22.55
N GLU A 58 3.65 -0.46 21.54
CA GLU A 58 3.38 0.16 20.24
C GLU A 58 2.22 -0.53 19.52
N TYR A 59 2.12 -1.85 19.61
CA TYR A 59 0.99 -2.60 19.09
C TYR A 59 -0.34 -2.21 19.75
N VAL A 60 -0.35 -2.03 21.08
CA VAL A 60 -1.56 -1.58 21.78
C VAL A 60 -1.97 -0.17 21.34
N ARG A 61 -1.01 0.73 21.10
CA ARG A 61 -1.29 2.08 20.57
C ARG A 61 -1.91 2.02 19.18
N LEU A 62 -1.33 1.22 18.29
CA LEU A 62 -1.84 1.01 16.95
C LEU A 62 -3.24 0.40 16.94
N ALA A 63 -3.45 -0.67 17.71
CA ALA A 63 -4.76 -1.33 17.81
C ALA A 63 -5.84 -0.36 18.31
N ARG A 64 -5.56 0.45 19.33
CA ARG A 64 -6.50 1.48 19.81
C ARG A 64 -6.84 2.53 18.74
N ARG A 65 -5.87 2.93 17.91
CA ARG A 65 -6.10 3.87 16.80
C ARG A 65 -7.00 3.26 15.74
N GLU A 66 -6.77 2.00 15.40
CA GLU A 66 -7.60 1.25 14.46
C GLU A 66 -9.03 1.07 14.99
N ASP A 67 -9.19 0.67 16.26
CA ASP A 67 -10.50 0.45 16.87
C ASP A 67 -11.28 1.77 17.07
N ALA A 68 -10.59 2.91 17.11
CA ALA A 68 -11.21 4.23 17.11
C ALA A 68 -11.76 4.66 15.74
N ASN A 69 -11.44 3.94 14.66
CA ASN A 69 -12.02 4.15 13.35
C ASN A 69 -13.23 3.22 13.17
N PRO A 70 -14.46 3.75 13.05
CA PRO A 70 -15.68 2.93 13.02
C PRO A 70 -15.72 1.97 11.83
N VAL A 71 -15.09 2.33 10.71
CA VAL A 71 -15.03 1.46 9.52
C VAL A 71 -14.11 0.27 9.79
N ILE A 72 -12.93 0.51 10.36
CA ILE A 72 -11.98 -0.56 10.68
C ILE A 72 -12.53 -1.48 11.78
N ASP A 73 -13.16 -0.92 12.82
CA ASP A 73 -13.79 -1.72 13.88
C ASP A 73 -14.89 -2.64 13.34
N ALA A 74 -15.78 -2.13 12.47
CA ALA A 74 -16.80 -2.95 11.82
C ALA A 74 -16.19 -4.08 10.98
N LEU A 75 -15.15 -3.78 10.19
CA LEU A 75 -14.45 -4.79 9.37
C LEU A 75 -13.79 -5.88 10.22
N LYS A 76 -13.14 -5.51 11.33
CA LYS A 76 -12.57 -6.48 12.29
C LYS A 76 -13.62 -7.40 12.90
N ARG A 77 -14.87 -6.94 13.01
CA ARG A 77 -16.03 -7.72 13.48
C ARG A 77 -16.73 -8.49 12.36
N GLY A 78 -16.27 -8.40 11.11
CA GLY A 78 -16.92 -9.02 9.95
C GLY A 78 -18.27 -8.38 9.60
N GLN A 79 -18.43 -7.09 9.89
CA GLN A 79 -19.66 -6.33 9.67
C GLN A 79 -19.50 -5.37 8.49
N VAL A 80 -20.60 -5.09 7.81
CA VAL A 80 -20.65 -3.99 6.83
C VAL A 80 -20.62 -2.66 7.59
N PRO A 81 -19.67 -1.75 7.30
CA PRO A 81 -19.54 -0.49 8.02
C PRO A 81 -20.67 0.48 7.69
N ASP A 82 -21.18 1.20 8.69
CA ASP A 82 -21.98 2.41 8.47
C ASP A 82 -21.03 3.58 8.20
N LEU A 83 -21.17 4.18 7.02
CA LEU A 83 -20.32 5.27 6.55
C LEU A 83 -20.88 6.65 6.89
N THR A 84 -22.08 6.72 7.48
CA THR A 84 -22.77 7.97 7.78
C THR A 84 -21.95 8.83 8.75
N GLY A 85 -21.61 10.05 8.33
CA GLY A 85 -20.85 10.99 9.14
C GLY A 85 -19.37 10.63 9.36
N VAL A 86 -18.84 9.61 8.68
CA VAL A 86 -17.42 9.27 8.76
C VAL A 86 -16.61 10.31 8.00
N THR A 87 -15.68 10.96 8.70
CA THR A 87 -14.79 11.98 8.13
C THR A 87 -13.87 11.40 7.05
N GLN A 88 -13.46 12.21 6.09
CA GLN A 88 -12.55 11.79 5.02
C GLN A 88 -11.21 11.22 5.53
N THR A 89 -10.60 11.78 6.58
CA THR A 89 -9.40 11.22 7.21
C THR A 89 -9.59 9.78 7.67
N ARG A 90 -10.75 9.48 8.28
CA ARG A 90 -11.09 8.12 8.72
C ARG A 90 -11.38 7.19 7.54
N LEU A 91 -12.06 7.66 6.50
CA LEU A 91 -12.29 6.87 5.28
C LEU A 91 -10.96 6.54 4.59
N HIS A 92 -10.06 7.51 4.43
CA HIS A 92 -8.73 7.29 3.87
C HIS A 92 -7.95 6.26 4.68
N ALA A 93 -7.86 6.44 6.01
CA ALA A 93 -7.19 5.50 6.89
C ALA A 93 -7.80 4.09 6.83
N ALA A 94 -9.13 3.98 6.72
CA ALA A 94 -9.83 2.70 6.57
C ALA A 94 -9.53 2.02 5.23
N LEU A 95 -9.50 2.77 4.13
CA LEU A 95 -9.12 2.24 2.81
C LEU A 95 -7.66 1.79 2.78
N ALA A 96 -6.75 2.58 3.35
CA ALA A 96 -5.35 2.23 3.48
C ALA A 96 -5.16 0.96 4.33
N TRP A 97 -5.91 0.83 5.43
CA TRP A 97 -5.95 -0.38 6.25
C TRP A 97 -6.51 -1.58 5.48
N MET A 98 -7.65 -1.43 4.79
CA MET A 98 -8.23 -2.50 3.98
C MET A 98 -7.28 -3.01 2.91
N LEU A 99 -6.57 -2.11 2.22
CA LEU A 99 -5.59 -2.48 1.20
C LEU A 99 -4.47 -3.38 1.76
N ARG A 100 -4.15 -3.29 3.05
CA ARG A 100 -3.13 -4.11 3.71
C ARG A 100 -3.67 -5.41 4.32
N HIS A 101 -4.93 -5.43 4.74
CA HIS A 101 -5.49 -6.52 5.57
C HIS A 101 -6.63 -7.31 4.94
N VAL A 102 -7.31 -6.74 3.96
CA VAL A 102 -8.50 -7.33 3.34
C VAL A 102 -8.17 -7.79 1.92
N PRO A 103 -8.36 -9.10 1.60
CA PRO A 103 -8.13 -9.60 0.24
C PRO A 103 -8.99 -8.86 -0.79
N GLN A 104 -8.38 -8.44 -1.91
CA GLN A 104 -9.06 -7.70 -2.98
C GLN A 104 -9.75 -8.64 -3.98
N ASN A 105 -10.60 -9.55 -3.49
CA ASN A 105 -11.46 -10.39 -4.34
C ASN A 105 -12.79 -9.67 -4.66
N ALA A 106 -13.55 -10.16 -5.65
CA ALA A 106 -14.79 -9.52 -6.11
C ALA A 106 -15.81 -9.27 -4.99
N VAL A 107 -15.92 -10.19 -4.02
CA VAL A 107 -16.84 -10.06 -2.87
C VAL A 107 -16.41 -8.90 -1.98
N ASN A 108 -15.15 -8.86 -1.55
CA ASN A 108 -14.65 -7.79 -0.68
C ASN A 108 -14.62 -6.44 -1.39
N LEU A 109 -14.33 -6.41 -2.69
CA LEU A 109 -14.35 -5.19 -3.50
C LEU A 109 -15.75 -4.56 -3.48
N SER A 110 -16.78 -5.34 -3.84
CA SER A 110 -18.17 -4.87 -3.87
C SER A 110 -18.75 -4.59 -2.49
N THR A 111 -18.35 -5.35 -1.46
CA THR A 111 -18.92 -5.24 -0.11
C THR A 111 -18.26 -4.13 0.71
N TYR A 112 -16.95 -3.94 0.59
CA TYR A 112 -16.18 -3.07 1.49
C TYR A 112 -15.46 -1.94 0.76
N PHE A 113 -14.63 -2.25 -0.24
CA PHE A 113 -13.77 -1.24 -0.86
C PHE A 113 -14.55 -0.19 -1.64
N LEU A 114 -15.38 -0.61 -2.60
CA LEU A 114 -16.08 0.30 -3.51
C LEU A 114 -17.10 1.19 -2.79
N PRO A 115 -17.92 0.69 -1.83
CA PRO A 115 -18.79 1.55 -1.04
C PRO A 115 -18.02 2.56 -0.17
N THR A 116 -16.93 2.13 0.47
CA THR A 116 -16.10 3.03 1.29
C THR A 116 -15.43 4.10 0.43
N LEU A 117 -14.93 3.71 -0.75
CA LEU A 117 -14.34 4.64 -1.71
C LEU A 117 -15.38 5.61 -2.28
N ALA A 118 -16.62 5.17 -2.47
CA ALA A 118 -17.73 6.04 -2.87
C ALA A 118 -18.09 7.12 -1.85
N ALA A 119 -17.77 6.90 -0.57
CA ALA A 119 -17.96 7.89 0.50
C ALA A 119 -16.81 8.91 0.60
N VAL A 120 -15.68 8.70 -0.09
CA VAL A 120 -14.55 9.65 -0.11
C VAL A 120 -14.91 10.85 -0.99
N GLN A 121 -14.74 12.07 -0.46
CA GLN A 121 -15.08 13.31 -1.18
C GLN A 121 -14.00 13.73 -2.18
N ASP A 122 -12.72 13.52 -1.82
CA ASP A 122 -11.55 13.79 -2.67
C ASP A 122 -10.58 12.60 -2.58
N VAL A 123 -10.44 11.88 -3.69
CA VAL A 123 -9.56 10.70 -3.78
C VAL A 123 -8.07 11.05 -3.76
N ASN A 124 -7.72 12.32 -3.98
CA ASN A 124 -6.36 12.85 -3.86
C ASN A 124 -6.04 13.42 -2.47
N PHE A 125 -7.02 13.41 -1.55
CA PHE A 125 -6.78 13.78 -0.17
C PHE A 125 -5.77 12.81 0.46
N TRP A 126 -4.69 13.38 0.98
CA TRP A 126 -3.62 12.64 1.63
C TRP A 126 -3.37 13.26 3.02
N PRO A 127 -3.80 12.60 4.11
CA PRO A 127 -3.59 13.09 5.46
C PRO A 127 -2.12 12.95 5.88
N ALA A 128 -1.62 13.89 6.69
CA ALA A 128 -0.22 13.96 7.10
C ALA A 128 0.25 12.74 7.91
N GLU A 129 -0.67 12.01 8.53
CA GLU A 129 -0.40 10.80 9.30
C GLU A 129 -0.15 9.56 8.42
N GLU A 130 -0.46 9.61 7.13
CA GLU A 130 -0.28 8.50 6.19
C GLU A 130 1.01 8.67 5.39
N THR A 131 1.71 7.57 5.14
CA THR A 131 3.04 7.60 4.52
C THR A 131 3.00 7.82 3.00
N MET A 132 1.85 7.64 2.37
CA MET A 132 1.67 7.79 0.92
C MET A 132 0.19 8.06 0.58
N PRO A 133 -0.09 8.69 -0.58
CA PRO A 133 -1.45 8.83 -1.10
C PRO A 133 -2.16 7.49 -1.30
N LEU A 134 -3.49 7.50 -1.29
CA LEU A 134 -4.29 6.29 -1.45
C LEU A 134 -4.02 5.56 -2.77
N LEU A 135 -3.80 6.28 -3.87
CA LEU A 135 -3.43 5.70 -5.16
C LEU A 135 -2.10 4.94 -5.07
N GLY A 136 -1.07 5.56 -4.49
CA GLY A 136 0.22 4.90 -4.27
C GLY A 136 0.08 3.65 -3.39
N ARG A 137 -0.75 3.72 -2.34
CA ARG A 137 -1.03 2.55 -1.49
C ARG A 137 -1.72 1.42 -2.27
N ALA A 138 -2.68 1.76 -3.13
CA ALA A 138 -3.39 0.78 -3.95
C ALA A 138 -2.48 0.14 -4.99
N ILE A 139 -1.53 0.88 -5.56
CA ILE A 139 -0.48 0.36 -6.46
C ILE A 139 0.43 -0.62 -5.70
N GLU A 140 0.94 -0.22 -4.53
CA GLU A 140 1.82 -1.07 -3.70
C GLU A 140 1.16 -2.39 -3.29
N GLN A 141 -0.15 -2.35 -3.00
CA GLN A 141 -0.93 -3.53 -2.59
C GLN A 141 -1.69 -4.18 -3.75
N SER A 142 -1.40 -3.79 -5.00
CA SER A 142 -2.10 -4.36 -6.15
C SER A 142 -1.72 -5.83 -6.34
N HIS A 143 -2.74 -6.68 -6.30
CA HIS A 143 -2.65 -8.09 -6.61
C HIS A 143 -3.42 -8.39 -7.88
N PRO A 144 -2.98 -9.37 -8.68
CA PRO A 144 -3.80 -9.86 -9.78
C PRO A 144 -5.09 -10.44 -9.19
N GLY A 145 -6.22 -9.81 -9.51
CA GLY A 145 -7.52 -10.37 -9.18
C GLY A 145 -7.71 -11.66 -9.97
N GLU A 146 -8.12 -12.73 -9.30
CA GLU A 146 -8.83 -13.81 -9.98
C GLU A 146 -10.16 -13.24 -10.50
N GLY A 147 -10.16 -12.75 -11.75
CA GLY A 147 -11.34 -12.22 -12.43
C GLY A 147 -11.18 -10.76 -12.88
N ASP A 148 -11.26 -10.56 -14.20
CA ASP A 148 -11.43 -9.31 -14.96
C ASP A 148 -10.98 -8.01 -14.27
N TYR A 149 -9.71 -7.68 -14.51
CA TYR A 149 -8.87 -6.60 -13.98
C TYR A 149 -9.42 -5.17 -14.12
N GLU A 150 -10.61 -4.96 -14.69
CA GLU A 150 -11.24 -3.65 -14.83
C GLU A 150 -11.89 -3.14 -13.52
N ALA A 151 -12.16 -4.02 -12.54
CA ALA A 151 -12.91 -3.69 -11.32
C ALA A 151 -12.05 -3.59 -10.03
N GLY A 152 -10.78 -3.14 -10.12
CA GLY A 152 -9.88 -2.99 -8.96
C GLY A 152 -9.94 -1.62 -8.26
N VAL A 153 -9.36 -1.52 -7.05
CA VAL A 153 -9.28 -0.26 -6.29
C VAL A 153 -8.53 0.83 -7.06
N VAL A 154 -7.41 0.48 -7.72
CA VAL A 154 -6.63 1.42 -8.55
C VAL A 154 -7.49 1.98 -9.69
N ALA A 155 -8.21 1.12 -10.41
CA ALA A 155 -9.08 1.55 -11.50
C ALA A 155 -10.22 2.46 -11.02
N ASP A 156 -10.84 2.14 -9.88
CA ASP A 156 -11.90 2.99 -9.32
C ASP A 156 -11.38 4.35 -8.82
N LEU A 157 -10.19 4.40 -8.23
CA LEU A 157 -9.52 5.65 -7.85
C LEU A 157 -9.28 6.53 -9.08
N LEU A 158 -8.71 5.98 -10.14
CA LEU A 158 -8.43 6.72 -11.39
C LEU A 158 -9.72 7.18 -12.08
N ARG A 159 -10.77 6.35 -12.12
CA ARG A 159 -12.10 6.74 -12.62
C ARG A 159 -12.73 7.88 -11.81
N ARG A 160 -12.37 8.02 -10.53
CA ARG A 160 -12.81 9.12 -9.64
C ARG A 160 -11.91 10.35 -9.68
N GLY A 161 -10.91 10.37 -10.57
CA GLY A 161 -10.02 11.53 -10.75
C GLY A 161 -8.81 11.53 -9.81
N ALA A 162 -8.36 10.36 -9.36
CA ALA A 162 -7.03 10.27 -8.76
C ALA A 162 -5.98 10.71 -9.78
N ASP A 163 -5.09 11.62 -9.38
CA ASP A 163 -4.07 12.20 -10.24
C ASP A 163 -2.96 11.18 -10.52
N ALA A 164 -2.92 10.69 -11.76
CA ALA A 164 -1.93 9.72 -12.22
C ALA A 164 -0.50 10.29 -12.32
N ASN A 165 -0.34 11.61 -12.13
CA ASN A 165 0.93 12.33 -12.13
C ASN A 165 1.25 12.98 -10.77
N ASP A 166 0.55 12.61 -9.69
CA ASP A 166 0.79 13.18 -8.36
C ASP A 166 2.21 12.90 -7.86
N GLY A 167 3.07 13.91 -7.96
CA GLY A 167 4.46 13.85 -7.55
C GLY A 167 4.70 14.11 -6.05
N ARG A 168 3.67 14.32 -5.22
CA ARG A 168 3.87 14.68 -3.80
C ARG A 168 4.54 13.57 -2.98
N TYR A 169 4.38 12.31 -3.39
CA TYR A 169 5.10 11.16 -2.83
C TYR A 169 6.15 10.67 -3.82
N TRP A 170 5.68 10.01 -4.89
CA TRP A 170 6.46 9.56 -6.02
C TRP A 170 5.47 9.32 -7.16
N PRO A 171 5.77 9.72 -8.41
CA PRO A 171 4.80 9.65 -9.49
C PRO A 171 4.23 8.22 -9.66
N PRO A 172 2.89 8.05 -9.75
CA PRO A 172 2.24 6.74 -9.77
C PRO A 172 2.78 5.78 -10.84
N LEU A 173 3.12 6.29 -12.03
CA LEU A 173 3.68 5.47 -13.10
C LEU A 173 5.06 4.92 -12.74
N LEU A 174 5.96 5.75 -12.19
CA LEU A 174 7.27 5.31 -11.71
C LEU A 174 7.13 4.27 -10.59
N HIS A 175 6.22 4.52 -9.65
CA HIS A 175 5.92 3.61 -8.54
C HIS A 175 5.41 2.25 -9.03
N ALA A 176 4.52 2.22 -10.02
CA ALA A 176 4.04 0.97 -10.61
C ALA A 176 5.16 0.16 -11.28
N VAL A 177 6.07 0.82 -12.00
CA VAL A 177 7.24 0.14 -12.60
C VAL A 177 8.17 -0.42 -11.52
N ASP A 178 8.45 0.34 -10.47
CA ASP A 178 9.29 -0.11 -9.35
C ASP A 178 8.69 -1.32 -8.62
N VAL A 179 7.39 -1.28 -8.33
CA VAL A 179 6.68 -2.40 -7.69
C VAL A 179 6.81 -3.68 -8.51
N GLU A 180 6.61 -3.60 -9.83
CA GLU A 180 6.79 -4.76 -10.73
C GLU A 180 8.27 -5.17 -10.85
N GLY A 181 9.19 -4.21 -10.85
CA GLY A 181 10.63 -4.44 -10.88
C GLY A 181 11.15 -5.20 -9.66
N ARG A 182 10.77 -4.76 -8.46
CA ARG A 182 11.10 -5.43 -7.19
C ARG A 182 10.51 -6.84 -7.13
N ALA A 183 9.28 -7.01 -7.59
CA ALA A 183 8.64 -8.33 -7.66
C ALA A 183 9.37 -9.28 -8.62
N TYR A 184 9.80 -8.77 -9.77
CA TYR A 184 10.56 -9.53 -10.77
C TYR A 184 11.95 -9.94 -10.26
N GLN A 185 12.74 -9.00 -9.74
CA GLN A 185 14.06 -9.29 -9.18
C GLN A 185 13.96 -10.21 -7.96
N GLY A 186 12.94 -10.01 -7.12
CA GLY A 186 12.64 -10.85 -5.97
C GLY A 186 12.08 -12.23 -6.34
N ARG A 187 11.81 -12.49 -7.63
CA ARG A 187 11.22 -13.73 -8.16
C ARG A 187 9.90 -14.11 -7.48
N THR A 188 9.11 -13.12 -7.06
CA THR A 188 7.83 -13.36 -6.39
C THR A 188 6.70 -13.58 -7.40
N ARG A 189 6.74 -12.89 -8.55
CA ARG A 189 5.83 -13.07 -9.68
C ARG A 189 6.47 -12.60 -11.00
N ALA A 190 5.85 -12.98 -12.12
CA ALA A 190 6.21 -12.44 -13.43
C ALA A 190 5.84 -10.95 -13.54
N PRO A 191 6.60 -10.14 -14.30
CA PRO A 191 6.27 -8.74 -14.54
C PRO A 191 4.92 -8.58 -15.22
N ARG A 192 4.15 -7.58 -14.80
CA ARG A 192 2.88 -7.22 -15.42
C ARG A 192 2.92 -5.81 -15.99
N THR A 193 1.97 -5.53 -16.88
CA THR A 193 1.83 -4.23 -17.54
C THR A 193 0.42 -3.65 -17.47
N ASP A 194 -0.49 -4.37 -16.81
CA ASP A 194 -1.88 -3.97 -16.57
C ASP A 194 -1.98 -2.63 -15.83
N LEU A 195 -1.19 -2.45 -14.77
CA LEU A 195 -1.14 -1.18 -14.04
C LEU A 195 -0.58 -0.03 -14.88
N LEU A 196 0.43 -0.31 -15.73
CA LEU A 196 1.01 0.69 -16.63
C LEU A 196 -0.03 1.12 -17.66
N ASP A 197 -0.72 0.16 -18.28
CA ASP A 197 -1.77 0.42 -19.26
C ASP A 197 -2.90 1.24 -18.67
N LEU A 198 -3.32 0.89 -17.45
CA LEU A 198 -4.36 1.61 -16.72
C LEU A 198 -3.94 3.05 -16.40
N LEU A 199 -2.73 3.25 -15.89
CA LEU A 199 -2.22 4.61 -15.57
C LEU A 199 -2.08 5.47 -16.84
N LEU A 200 -1.51 4.92 -17.92
CA LEU A 200 -1.37 5.61 -19.20
C LEU A 200 -2.74 5.98 -19.80
N ALA A 201 -3.71 5.06 -19.74
CA ALA A 201 -5.08 5.31 -20.18
C ALA A 201 -5.78 6.43 -19.39
N HIS A 202 -5.36 6.67 -18.14
CA HIS A 202 -5.83 7.74 -17.28
C HIS A 202 -4.90 8.97 -17.25
N GLY A 203 -4.03 9.12 -18.25
CA GLY A 203 -3.26 10.35 -18.47
C GLY A 203 -1.95 10.45 -17.69
N ALA A 204 -1.41 9.33 -17.19
CA ALA A 204 -0.04 9.32 -16.70
C ALA A 204 0.94 9.70 -17.82
N ASP A 205 1.81 10.68 -17.57
CA ASP A 205 2.81 11.14 -18.52
C ASP A 205 4.13 10.35 -18.33
N PRO A 206 4.56 9.55 -19.32
CA PRO A 206 5.80 8.77 -19.22
C PRO A 206 7.07 9.64 -19.18
N ALA A 207 6.97 10.94 -19.48
CA ALA A 207 8.07 11.89 -19.40
C ALA A 207 8.27 12.48 -18.00
N VAL A 208 7.33 12.28 -17.06
CA VAL A 208 7.48 12.73 -15.67
C VAL A 208 8.70 12.06 -15.03
N THR A 209 9.46 12.84 -14.27
CA THR A 209 10.63 12.38 -13.54
C THR A 209 10.46 12.46 -12.03
N ASP A 210 11.22 11.63 -11.30
CA ASP A 210 11.45 11.83 -9.88
C ASP A 210 12.46 12.96 -9.59
N ALA A 211 12.83 13.13 -8.32
CA ALA A 211 13.78 14.17 -7.88
C ALA A 211 15.20 13.94 -8.43
N GLU A 212 15.54 12.70 -8.77
CA GLU A 212 16.81 12.28 -9.32
C GLU A 212 16.84 12.31 -10.87
N GLY A 213 15.71 12.61 -11.51
CA GLY A 213 15.59 12.71 -12.97
C GLY A 213 15.29 11.37 -13.66
N HIS A 214 14.95 10.32 -12.92
CA HIS A 214 14.55 9.04 -13.51
C HIS A 214 13.14 9.12 -14.07
N THR A 215 12.91 8.53 -15.23
CA THR A 215 11.57 8.31 -15.81
C THR A 215 11.10 6.88 -15.55
N ALA A 216 9.82 6.61 -15.81
CA ALA A 216 9.30 5.25 -15.82
C ALA A 216 10.10 4.33 -16.76
N LEU A 217 10.54 4.85 -17.92
CA LEU A 217 11.33 4.10 -18.89
C LEU A 217 12.71 3.73 -18.34
N SER A 218 13.43 4.67 -17.71
CA SER A 218 14.75 4.37 -17.15
C SER A 218 14.69 3.36 -16.00
N ILE A 219 13.64 3.43 -15.17
CA ILE A 219 13.42 2.44 -14.10
C ILE A 219 13.12 1.07 -14.71
N ALA A 220 12.26 0.99 -15.73
CA ALA A 220 11.95 -0.27 -16.41
C ALA A 220 13.19 -0.92 -17.04
N GLN A 221 14.08 -0.11 -17.62
CA GLN A 221 15.36 -0.56 -18.17
C GLN A 221 16.30 -1.10 -17.08
N ALA A 222 16.39 -0.42 -15.94
CA ALA A 222 17.23 -0.85 -14.81
C ALA A 222 16.79 -2.22 -14.24
N TYR A 223 15.49 -2.52 -14.29
CA TYR A 223 14.93 -3.81 -13.89
C TYR A 223 14.89 -4.88 -15.00
N ASP A 224 15.27 -4.57 -16.24
CA ASP A 224 15.10 -5.42 -17.44
C ASP A 224 13.63 -5.84 -17.70
N LEU A 225 12.68 -4.94 -17.44
CA LEU A 225 11.24 -5.17 -17.68
C LEU A 225 10.87 -4.94 -19.14
N ARG A 226 11.27 -5.84 -20.04
CA ARG A 226 11.13 -5.67 -21.50
C ARG A 226 9.73 -5.25 -21.97
N ALA A 227 8.67 -5.83 -21.40
CA ALA A 227 7.30 -5.48 -21.77
C ALA A 227 6.95 -4.03 -21.38
N ALA A 228 7.39 -3.57 -20.20
CA ALA A 228 7.23 -2.18 -19.77
C ALA A 228 8.08 -1.23 -20.64
N VAL A 229 9.33 -1.60 -20.94
CA VAL A 229 10.21 -0.83 -21.84
C VAL A 229 9.56 -0.60 -23.20
N ASN A 230 9.00 -1.65 -23.81
CA ASN A 230 8.34 -1.54 -25.10
C ASN A 230 7.12 -0.60 -25.06
N LYS A 231 6.35 -0.59 -23.98
CA LYS A 231 5.18 0.28 -23.80
C LYS A 231 5.54 1.74 -23.55
N LEU A 232 6.64 1.97 -22.82
CA LEU A 232 7.08 3.31 -22.41
C LEU A 232 8.00 3.97 -23.45
N THR A 233 8.47 3.22 -24.45
CA THR A 233 9.27 3.79 -25.54
C THR A 233 8.35 4.62 -26.44
N PRO A 234 8.66 5.92 -26.66
CA PRO A 234 7.87 6.75 -27.57
C PRO A 234 7.83 6.13 -28.97
N SER A 235 6.66 6.12 -29.61
CA SER A 235 6.60 5.79 -31.04
C SER A 235 7.39 6.84 -31.83
N PRO A 236 8.17 6.46 -32.87
CA PRO A 236 8.85 7.44 -33.69
C PRO A 236 7.82 8.40 -34.29
N SER A 237 8.02 9.70 -34.08
CA SER A 237 7.18 10.74 -34.66
C SER A 237 7.20 10.62 -36.18
N THR A 238 6.05 10.28 -36.77
CA THR A 238 5.84 10.22 -38.22
C THR A 238 5.85 11.61 -38.84
#